data_AF-A0A2J6HDC2-F1
#
_entry.id   AF-A0A2J6HDC2-F1
#
_cell.length_a   1.000
_cell.length_b   1.000
_cell.length_c   1.000
_cell.angle_alpha   90.00
_cell.angle_beta   90.00
_cell.angle_gamma   90.00
#
_symmetry.space_group_name_H-M   'P 1'
#
loop_
_entity.id
_entity.type
_entity.pdbx_description
1 polymer ?
#
loop_
_entity_poly.entity_id
_entity_poly.type
_entity_poly.pdbx_seq_one_letter_code
_entity_poly.pdbx_strand_id
1 'polypeptide(L)'
;MTRTFAILLSLFVVAFISCGNQKTNENNDQDSTANDTVAVEEEIVLNYFYDDIARYVAGLPVSDSSELKEYTDQAEWQSYASDLDQNWQNFLTDKIDVMKPWIDKELGAINASTKTVFYPFSGPDFAYMYTFLPNAESYYMIALEPVGIIPDISKINNSASFFGAMNNAIRDNLNLSFYITKSMKSQMNNAQIKGTLPVLLFFMARMNLHIQNISPATISEGGELVVSETENMSTVNKNFTNGVEITFVKPGENKLRKVYYLSVSIRNDGFAAMPEAEEYLKSMPTDMTTFVKSSSYCMHEDKYNTIRDICLTHSKYIVQDDSGVPFRFFDKDKWDFGFYGIYTRPIPVFSHFYQDDFKKAFPADPKPLGFRFGYPAESNIFVAKRK
;
A
#
# COMPACT_ATOMS: atom_id res chain seq x y z
N MET A 1 58.02 14.07 36.43
CA MET A 1 58.39 13.73 35.05
C MET A 1 57.13 13.68 34.22
N THR A 2 56.88 14.78 33.53
CA THR A 2 55.75 15.06 32.66
C THR A 2 55.97 14.42 31.29
N ARG A 3 54.97 13.71 30.75
CA ARG A 3 54.86 13.46 29.31
C ARG A 3 53.39 13.54 28.88
N THR A 4 53.05 14.73 28.41
CA THR A 4 51.91 15.03 27.55
C THR A 4 52.31 14.69 26.12
N PHE A 5 51.46 14.01 25.35
CA PHE A 5 51.58 13.93 23.90
C PHE A 5 50.21 14.13 23.26
N ALA A 6 50.11 15.21 22.49
CA ALA A 6 49.02 15.56 21.60
C ALA A 6 49.34 15.06 20.18
N ILE A 7 48.31 14.79 19.37
CA ILE A 7 48.28 14.70 17.88
C ILE A 7 46.84 14.31 17.50
N LEU A 8 46.18 14.77 16.44
CA LEU A 8 46.21 15.99 15.64
C LEU A 8 44.95 15.89 14.75
N LEU A 9 44.16 16.96 14.67
CA LEU A 9 42.91 17.06 13.90
C LEU A 9 43.24 17.53 12.48
N SER A 10 42.89 16.75 11.44
CA SER A 10 43.06 17.14 10.04
C SER A 10 41.76 17.71 9.44
N LEU A 11 41.71 19.05 9.34
CA LEU A 11 40.79 19.78 8.47
C LEU A 11 41.27 19.71 7.01
N PHE A 12 40.38 19.35 6.08
CA PHE A 12 40.58 19.57 4.65
C PHE A 12 39.94 20.89 4.22
N VAL A 13 40.75 21.77 3.64
CA VAL A 13 40.39 23.12 3.17
C VAL A 13 40.07 23.07 1.67
N VAL A 14 38.96 23.70 1.30
CA VAL A 14 38.49 23.98 -0.06
C VAL A 14 39.33 25.09 -0.69
N ALA A 15 39.84 24.90 -1.91
CA ALA A 15 40.50 25.94 -2.69
C ALA A 15 39.61 26.39 -3.86
N PHE A 16 39.10 27.63 -3.79
CA PHE A 16 38.59 28.39 -4.92
C PHE A 16 39.76 29.04 -5.66
N ILE A 17 39.87 28.84 -6.97
CA ILE A 17 40.73 29.67 -7.84
C ILE A 17 39.82 30.46 -8.78
N SER A 18 39.83 31.78 -8.58
CA SER A 18 39.33 32.80 -9.48
C SER A 18 40.55 33.52 -10.06
N CYS A 19 40.62 33.66 -11.38
CA CYS A 19 41.43 34.67 -12.05
C CYS A 19 40.76 35.08 -13.36
N GLY A 20 40.57 36.38 -13.52
CA GLY A 20 39.95 37.00 -14.68
C GLY A 20 40.95 37.45 -15.75
N ASN A 21 40.52 37.25 -17.00
CA ASN A 21 40.50 38.17 -18.14
C ASN A 21 41.80 38.85 -18.64
N GLN A 22 42.26 38.46 -19.84
CA GLN A 22 42.71 39.40 -20.88
C GLN A 22 42.63 38.79 -22.30
N LYS A 23 42.22 39.63 -23.26
CA LYS A 23 41.86 39.32 -24.66
C LYS A 23 43.06 38.96 -25.56
N THR A 24 42.82 38.08 -26.54
CA THR A 24 43.30 38.23 -27.92
C THR A 24 42.47 37.36 -28.87
N ASN A 25 42.05 37.93 -30.00
CA ASN A 25 41.34 37.25 -31.09
C ASN A 25 42.31 36.33 -31.84
N GLU A 26 41.89 35.11 -32.16
CA GLU A 26 42.08 34.48 -33.48
C GLU A 26 41.26 33.19 -33.57
N ASN A 27 40.67 32.97 -34.75
CA ASN A 27 39.75 31.87 -35.08
C ASN A 27 40.40 30.49 -34.91
N ASN A 28 39.67 29.57 -34.28
CA ASN A 28 39.67 28.16 -34.69
C ASN A 28 38.37 27.52 -34.25
N ASP A 29 37.53 27.16 -35.23
CA ASP A 29 36.42 26.24 -35.06
C ASP A 29 36.97 24.89 -34.58
N GLN A 30 36.77 24.58 -33.31
CA GLN A 30 36.76 23.22 -32.80
C GLN A 30 35.53 23.05 -31.92
N ASP A 31 34.53 22.46 -32.56
CA ASP A 31 33.41 21.69 -32.03
C ASP A 31 33.64 21.18 -30.59
N SER A 32 33.06 21.86 -29.60
CA SER A 32 32.94 21.32 -28.25
C SER A 32 31.59 20.60 -28.15
N THR A 33 31.58 19.33 -28.53
CA THR A 33 30.49 18.43 -28.15
C THR A 33 30.38 18.44 -26.62
N ALA A 34 29.29 19.00 -26.11
CA ALA A 34 28.91 18.84 -24.72
C ALA A 34 28.80 17.33 -24.47
N ASN A 35 29.63 16.80 -23.55
CA ASN A 35 29.43 15.45 -23.03
C ASN A 35 28.14 15.45 -22.23
N ASP A 36 27.05 15.17 -22.93
CA ASP A 36 25.76 14.85 -22.36
C ASP A 36 25.89 13.45 -21.76
N THR A 37 26.44 13.37 -20.54
CA THR A 37 26.52 12.11 -19.81
C THR A 37 25.11 11.76 -19.36
N VAL A 38 24.35 11.11 -20.25
CA VAL A 38 23.09 10.46 -19.89
C VAL A 38 23.43 9.45 -18.79
N ALA A 39 22.91 9.68 -17.59
CA ALA A 39 23.00 8.70 -16.51
C ALA A 39 22.33 7.42 -17.00
N VAL A 40 23.12 6.36 -17.18
CA VAL A 40 22.58 5.03 -17.49
C VAL A 40 21.91 4.55 -16.19
N GLU A 41 20.58 4.55 -16.16
CA GLU A 41 19.85 3.86 -15.09
C GLU A 41 20.19 2.37 -15.17
N GLU A 42 20.83 1.84 -14.13
CA GLU A 42 21.12 0.40 -14.04
C GLU A 42 19.79 -0.38 -14.01
N GLU A 43 19.73 -1.47 -14.77
CA GLU A 43 18.56 -2.34 -14.83
C GLU A 43 18.42 -3.12 -13.52
N ILE A 44 17.22 -3.12 -12.94
CA ILE A 44 16.91 -3.87 -11.72
C ILE A 44 16.98 -5.36 -12.03
N VAL A 45 17.91 -6.06 -11.38
CA VAL A 45 17.99 -7.53 -11.43
C VAL A 45 16.87 -8.13 -10.57
N LEU A 46 15.95 -8.82 -11.23
CA LEU A 46 14.79 -9.45 -10.59
C LEU A 46 15.20 -10.59 -9.65
N ASN A 47 14.65 -10.58 -8.44
CA ASN A 47 14.83 -11.64 -7.44
C ASN A 47 13.58 -12.51 -7.36
N TYR A 48 13.70 -13.77 -7.76
CA TYR A 48 12.57 -14.68 -7.86
C TYR A 48 12.20 -15.40 -6.55
N PHE A 49 13.01 -15.33 -5.49
CA PHE A 49 12.74 -16.14 -4.29
C PHE A 49 11.38 -15.81 -3.64
N TYR A 50 11.14 -14.54 -3.33
CA TYR A 50 9.87 -14.13 -2.73
C TYR A 50 8.73 -14.11 -3.76
N ASP A 51 9.05 -13.82 -5.01
CA ASP A 51 8.10 -13.86 -6.12
C ASP A 51 7.54 -15.26 -6.32
N ASP A 52 8.39 -16.30 -6.37
CA ASP A 52 7.98 -17.69 -6.52
C ASP A 52 7.06 -18.14 -5.37
N ILE A 53 7.36 -17.75 -4.13
CA ILE A 53 6.48 -18.01 -2.98
C ILE A 53 5.12 -17.34 -3.18
N ALA A 54 5.11 -16.07 -3.60
CA ALA A 54 3.87 -15.34 -3.83
C ALA A 54 3.04 -15.93 -4.97
N ARG A 55 3.69 -16.34 -6.07
CA ARG A 55 3.09 -17.03 -7.21
C ARG A 55 2.51 -18.38 -6.78
N TYR A 56 3.25 -19.18 -6.02
CA TYR A 56 2.76 -20.44 -5.48
C TYR A 56 1.50 -20.24 -4.62
N VAL A 57 1.53 -19.29 -3.68
CA VAL A 57 0.39 -18.96 -2.81
C VAL A 57 -0.81 -18.47 -3.63
N ALA A 58 -0.55 -17.72 -4.69
CA ALA A 58 -1.54 -17.23 -5.64
C ALA A 58 -2.08 -18.29 -6.60
N GLY A 59 -1.58 -19.53 -6.59
CA GLY A 59 -1.97 -20.53 -7.58
C GLY A 59 -1.53 -20.15 -9.00
N LEU A 60 -0.40 -19.46 -9.12
CA LEU A 60 0.22 -19.09 -10.40
C LEU A 60 1.47 -19.95 -10.64
N PRO A 61 1.77 -20.30 -11.90
CA PRO A 61 2.94 -21.12 -12.22
C PRO A 61 4.24 -20.40 -11.83
N VAL A 62 5.20 -21.13 -11.26
CA VAL A 62 6.56 -20.66 -11.00
C VAL A 62 7.48 -20.98 -12.17
N SER A 63 8.70 -20.41 -12.20
CA SER A 63 9.72 -20.75 -13.19
C SER A 63 10.10 -22.25 -13.09
N ASP A 64 10.49 -22.87 -14.21
CA ASP A 64 11.02 -24.23 -14.22
C ASP A 64 12.32 -24.37 -13.41
N SER A 65 13.03 -23.26 -13.20
CA SER A 65 14.23 -23.20 -12.34
C SER A 65 13.92 -23.00 -10.86
N SER A 66 12.65 -22.82 -10.49
CA SER A 66 12.23 -22.57 -9.11
C SER A 66 12.36 -23.83 -8.27
N GLU A 67 12.83 -23.69 -7.03
CA GLU A 67 12.78 -24.77 -6.03
C GLU A 67 11.33 -25.20 -5.73
N LEU A 68 10.35 -24.36 -6.05
CA LEU A 68 8.93 -24.67 -5.82
C LEU A 68 8.28 -25.43 -6.98
N LYS A 69 9.00 -25.66 -8.08
CA LYS A 69 8.45 -26.26 -9.30
C LYS A 69 7.81 -27.62 -9.04
N GLU A 70 8.47 -28.48 -8.27
CA GLU A 70 7.97 -29.82 -7.94
C GLU A 70 6.62 -29.80 -7.21
N TYR A 71 6.34 -28.78 -6.39
CA TYR A 71 5.05 -28.65 -5.71
C TYR A 71 3.95 -28.21 -6.67
N THR A 72 4.27 -27.36 -7.65
CA THR A 72 3.29 -26.89 -8.65
C THR A 72 2.90 -27.95 -9.69
N ASP A 73 3.71 -29.00 -9.86
CA ASP A 73 3.42 -30.10 -10.76
C ASP A 73 2.48 -31.17 -10.16
N GLN A 74 2.18 -31.08 -8.86
CA GLN A 74 1.28 -32.01 -8.17
C GLN A 74 -0.20 -31.67 -8.42
N ALA A 75 -1.04 -32.70 -8.46
CA ALA A 75 -2.46 -32.58 -8.80
C ALA A 75 -3.24 -31.71 -7.80
N GLU A 76 -2.89 -31.76 -6.52
CA GLU A 76 -3.50 -31.00 -5.45
C GLU A 76 -3.33 -29.48 -5.67
N TRP A 77 -2.12 -29.06 -6.03
CA TRP A 77 -1.84 -27.66 -6.33
C TRP A 77 -2.50 -27.23 -7.64
N GLN A 78 -2.49 -28.08 -8.68
CA GLN A 78 -3.13 -27.77 -9.95
C GLN A 78 -4.65 -27.57 -9.82
N SER A 79 -5.31 -28.40 -8.99
CA SER A 79 -6.73 -28.21 -8.68
C SER A 79 -6.95 -26.88 -7.96
N TYR A 80 -6.13 -26.56 -6.95
CA TYR A 80 -6.19 -25.27 -6.24
C TYR A 80 -5.98 -24.07 -7.17
N ALA A 81 -4.99 -24.14 -8.07
CA ALA A 81 -4.68 -23.11 -9.05
C ALA A 81 -5.85 -22.87 -10.01
N SER A 82 -6.44 -23.94 -10.55
CA SER A 82 -7.60 -23.84 -11.45
C SER A 82 -8.82 -23.20 -10.79
N ASP A 83 -9.10 -23.54 -9.53
CA ASP A 83 -10.21 -22.94 -8.77
C ASP A 83 -9.97 -21.44 -8.53
N LEU A 84 -8.73 -21.07 -8.19
CA LEU A 84 -8.36 -19.68 -7.99
C LEU A 84 -8.39 -18.88 -9.29
N ASP A 85 -8.00 -19.46 -10.42
CA ASP A 85 -8.06 -18.80 -11.72
C ASP A 85 -9.48 -18.41 -12.07
N GLN A 86 -10.44 -19.33 -11.90
CA GLN A 86 -11.85 -19.02 -12.15
C GLN A 86 -12.37 -17.91 -11.23
N ASN A 87 -12.08 -18.00 -9.92
CA ASN A 87 -12.51 -16.99 -8.96
C ASN A 87 -11.87 -15.61 -9.21
N TRP A 88 -10.60 -15.60 -9.60
CA TRP A 88 -9.87 -14.37 -9.93
C TRP A 88 -10.41 -13.73 -11.21
N GLN A 89 -10.67 -14.51 -12.26
CA GLN A 89 -11.26 -13.99 -13.51
C GLN A 89 -12.64 -13.37 -13.28
N ASN A 90 -13.47 -13.99 -12.44
CA ASN A 90 -14.77 -13.42 -12.05
C ASN A 90 -14.56 -12.10 -11.30
N PHE A 91 -13.62 -12.04 -10.34
CA PHE A 91 -13.29 -10.81 -9.63
C PHE A 91 -12.81 -9.69 -10.56
N LEU A 92 -11.95 -10.00 -11.53
CA LEU A 92 -11.50 -9.03 -12.52
C LEU A 92 -12.67 -8.50 -13.34
N THR A 93 -13.45 -9.40 -13.94
CA THR A 93 -14.54 -9.04 -14.86
C THR A 93 -15.66 -8.28 -14.15
N ASP A 94 -16.08 -8.75 -12.97
CA ASP A 94 -17.26 -8.22 -12.28
C ASP A 94 -16.96 -6.97 -11.45
N LYS A 95 -15.68 -6.72 -11.14
CA LYS A 95 -15.29 -5.64 -10.23
C LYS A 95 -14.21 -4.74 -10.81
N ILE A 96 -13.00 -5.27 -10.97
CA ILE A 96 -11.83 -4.45 -11.32
C ILE A 96 -12.01 -3.79 -12.69
N ASP A 97 -12.43 -4.54 -13.70
CA ASP A 97 -12.59 -4.03 -15.07
C ASP A 97 -13.74 -3.04 -15.18
N VAL A 98 -14.80 -3.20 -14.37
CA VAL A 98 -15.91 -2.24 -14.27
C VAL A 98 -15.46 -0.91 -13.65
N MET A 99 -14.47 -0.93 -12.76
CA MET A 99 -13.94 0.27 -12.10
C MET A 99 -12.99 1.07 -13.00
N LYS A 100 -12.22 0.41 -13.87
CA LYS A 100 -11.15 1.04 -14.68
C LYS A 100 -11.61 2.30 -15.44
N PRO A 101 -12.71 2.30 -16.22
CA PRO A 101 -13.11 3.49 -16.97
C PRO A 101 -13.40 4.70 -16.07
N TRP A 102 -13.99 4.46 -14.89
CA TRP A 102 -14.26 5.52 -13.93
C TRP A 102 -12.97 6.01 -13.27
N ILE A 103 -12.06 5.10 -12.91
CA ILE A 103 -10.75 5.44 -12.32
C ILE A 103 -9.93 6.29 -13.30
N ASP A 104 -9.82 5.86 -14.56
CA ASP A 104 -9.05 6.59 -15.58
C ASP A 104 -9.59 8.00 -15.78
N LYS A 105 -10.92 8.13 -15.83
CA LYS A 105 -11.59 9.41 -16.05
C LYS A 105 -11.52 10.34 -14.85
N GLU A 106 -11.87 9.85 -13.66
CA GLU A 106 -12.12 10.69 -12.49
C GLU A 106 -10.90 10.77 -11.56
N LEU A 107 -10.01 9.77 -11.57
CA LEU A 107 -8.79 9.71 -10.77
C LEU A 107 -7.50 9.83 -11.60
N GLY A 108 -7.55 9.89 -12.93
CA GLY A 108 -6.35 9.95 -13.78
C GLY A 108 -5.35 11.05 -13.40
N ALA A 109 -5.84 12.27 -13.13
CA ALA A 109 -4.98 13.38 -12.67
C ALA A 109 -4.46 13.19 -11.24
N ILE A 110 -5.25 12.57 -10.37
CA ILE A 110 -4.83 12.23 -9.00
C ILE A 110 -3.69 11.21 -9.11
N ASN A 111 -3.91 10.10 -9.83
CA ASN A 111 -2.93 9.05 -10.10
C ASN A 111 -1.60 9.56 -10.65
N ALA A 112 -1.64 10.52 -11.57
CA ALA A 112 -0.41 11.10 -12.13
C ALA A 112 0.39 11.92 -11.11
N SER A 113 -0.25 12.45 -10.07
CA SER A 113 0.38 13.32 -9.06
C SER A 113 0.68 12.62 -7.73
N THR A 114 0.01 11.52 -7.43
CA THR A 114 0.16 10.79 -6.17
C THR A 114 1.46 10.01 -6.12
N LYS A 115 2.36 10.39 -5.20
CA LYS A 115 3.57 9.61 -4.88
C LYS A 115 3.36 8.64 -3.72
N THR A 116 2.57 9.06 -2.73
CA THR A 116 2.34 8.32 -1.49
C THR A 116 0.86 8.09 -1.27
N VAL A 117 0.48 6.83 -1.05
CA VAL A 117 -0.87 6.42 -0.67
C VAL A 117 -0.88 6.06 0.81
N PHE A 118 -1.84 6.60 1.54
CA PHE A 118 -2.09 6.27 2.94
C PHE A 118 -3.46 5.61 3.08
N TYR A 119 -3.49 4.39 3.62
CA TYR A 119 -4.71 3.61 3.80
C TYR A 119 -4.86 3.20 5.28
N PRO A 120 -5.46 4.06 6.11
CA PRO A 120 -5.80 3.70 7.48
C PRO A 120 -6.97 2.71 7.49
N PHE A 121 -6.96 1.80 8.45
CA PHE A 121 -7.98 0.73 8.58
C PHE A 121 -8.02 -0.20 7.35
N SER A 122 -6.87 -0.39 6.69
CA SER A 122 -6.76 -1.10 5.41
C SER A 122 -7.07 -2.60 5.50
N GLY A 123 -6.73 -3.24 6.61
CA GLY A 123 -6.60 -4.70 6.65
C GLY A 123 -5.69 -5.18 5.51
N PRO A 124 -5.95 -6.36 4.91
CA PRO A 124 -5.19 -6.84 3.75
C PRO A 124 -5.78 -6.37 2.40
N ASP A 125 -6.55 -5.27 2.33
CA ASP A 125 -7.23 -4.81 1.11
C ASP A 125 -6.29 -4.10 0.11
N PHE A 126 -5.24 -4.80 -0.34
CA PHE A 126 -4.28 -4.29 -1.31
C PHE A 126 -4.92 -4.07 -2.69
N ALA A 127 -5.77 -5.00 -3.12
CA ALA A 127 -6.28 -5.02 -4.50
C ALA A 127 -7.06 -3.75 -4.86
N TYR A 128 -7.93 -3.26 -3.98
CA TYR A 128 -8.70 -2.04 -4.25
C TYR A 128 -7.83 -0.79 -4.18
N MET A 129 -6.97 -0.68 -3.16
CA MET A 129 -6.04 0.44 -3.04
C MET A 129 -5.16 0.57 -4.29
N TYR A 130 -4.55 -0.54 -4.72
CA TYR A 130 -3.68 -0.54 -5.88
C TYR A 130 -4.45 -0.32 -7.19
N THR A 131 -5.66 -0.85 -7.32
CA THR A 131 -6.51 -0.58 -8.50
C THR A 131 -6.84 0.90 -8.64
N PHE A 132 -7.17 1.58 -7.53
CA PHE A 132 -7.55 3.00 -7.55
C PHE A 132 -6.35 3.92 -7.74
N LEU A 133 -5.21 3.57 -7.14
CA LEU A 133 -4.02 4.42 -7.06
C LEU A 133 -2.74 3.72 -7.57
N PRO A 134 -2.72 3.14 -8.79
CA PRO A 134 -1.67 2.21 -9.20
C PRO A 134 -0.31 2.87 -9.41
N ASN A 135 -0.25 4.19 -9.58
CA ASN A 135 0.97 4.88 -10.01
C ASN A 135 1.85 5.37 -8.86
N ALA A 136 1.39 5.23 -7.61
CA ALA A 136 2.16 5.65 -6.45
C ALA A 136 3.45 4.84 -6.29
N GLU A 137 4.42 5.45 -5.62
CA GLU A 137 5.74 4.89 -5.34
C GLU A 137 5.74 4.14 -4.02
N SER A 138 4.99 4.65 -3.03
CA SER A 138 4.87 4.07 -1.70
C SER A 138 3.42 3.96 -1.26
N TYR A 139 3.06 2.81 -0.68
CA TYR A 139 1.73 2.51 -0.17
C TYR A 139 1.84 2.17 1.32
N TYR A 140 1.12 2.89 2.18
CA TYR A 140 1.11 2.67 3.62
C TYR A 140 -0.25 2.13 4.05
N MET A 141 -0.27 0.84 4.41
CA MET A 141 -1.44 0.11 4.88
C MET A 141 -1.35 -0.02 6.41
N ILE A 142 -2.22 0.68 7.14
CA ILE A 142 -2.25 0.62 8.60
C ILE A 142 -3.47 -0.16 9.07
N ALA A 143 -3.27 -1.18 9.89
CA ALA A 143 -4.35 -2.01 10.41
C ALA A 143 -3.98 -2.70 11.73
N LEU A 144 -4.91 -3.47 12.30
CA LEU A 144 -4.71 -4.18 13.58
C LEU A 144 -4.32 -5.65 13.40
N GLU A 145 -4.54 -6.20 12.21
CA GLU A 145 -4.26 -7.59 11.93
C GLU A 145 -2.74 -7.83 11.96
N PRO A 146 -2.29 -8.94 12.56
CA PRO A 146 -0.86 -9.22 12.66
C PRO A 146 -0.25 -9.36 11.27
N VAL A 147 1.01 -8.93 11.13
CA VAL A 147 1.75 -9.05 9.87
C VAL A 147 1.91 -10.52 9.47
N GLY A 148 2.35 -11.35 10.42
CA GLY A 148 2.43 -12.79 10.23
C GLY A 148 3.78 -13.28 9.74
N ILE A 149 3.76 -14.33 8.91
CA ILE A 149 4.97 -15.00 8.42
C ILE A 149 4.97 -15.20 6.91
N ILE A 150 6.17 -15.30 6.33
CA ILE A 150 6.34 -15.80 4.96
C ILE A 150 6.07 -17.32 4.96
N PRO A 151 5.14 -17.83 4.13
CA PRO A 151 4.83 -19.26 4.06
C PRO A 151 6.05 -20.12 3.72
N ASP A 152 6.23 -21.22 4.44
CA ASP A 152 7.23 -22.25 4.13
C ASP A 152 6.59 -23.37 3.34
N ILE A 153 6.74 -23.31 2.01
CA ILE A 153 6.07 -24.22 1.09
C ILE A 153 6.55 -25.66 1.29
N SER A 154 7.81 -25.87 1.68
CA SER A 154 8.34 -27.20 1.94
C SER A 154 7.64 -27.90 3.11
N LYS A 155 7.22 -27.13 4.12
CA LYS A 155 6.46 -27.65 5.27
C LYS A 155 4.97 -27.75 5.00
N ILE A 156 4.43 -26.83 4.21
CA ILE A 156 3.02 -26.85 3.80
C ILE A 156 2.75 -28.06 2.91
N ASN A 157 3.66 -28.36 1.98
CA ASN A 157 3.65 -29.52 1.09
C ASN A 157 2.26 -29.81 0.49
N ASN A 158 1.70 -28.82 -0.20
CA ASN A 158 0.36 -28.91 -0.83
C ASN A 158 -0.79 -29.33 0.10
N SER A 159 -0.70 -28.97 1.38
CA SER A 159 -1.75 -29.28 2.34
C SER A 159 -3.10 -28.66 1.96
N ALA A 160 -4.13 -29.50 1.87
CA ALA A 160 -5.51 -29.06 1.64
C ALA A 160 -6.01 -28.08 2.71
N SER A 161 -5.52 -28.17 3.96
CA SER A 161 -5.89 -27.22 5.01
C SER A 161 -5.32 -25.83 4.77
N PHE A 162 -4.13 -25.74 4.18
CA PHE A 162 -3.54 -24.46 3.78
C PHE A 162 -4.33 -23.83 2.63
N PHE A 163 -4.62 -24.59 1.57
CA PHE A 163 -5.42 -24.11 0.44
C PHE A 163 -6.83 -23.68 0.86
N GLY A 164 -7.49 -24.47 1.71
CA GLY A 164 -8.78 -24.11 2.28
C GLY A 164 -8.72 -22.84 3.13
N ALA A 165 -7.65 -22.64 3.90
CA ALA A 165 -7.45 -21.40 4.64
C ALA A 165 -7.25 -20.19 3.70
N MET A 166 -6.46 -20.34 2.62
CA MET A 166 -6.18 -19.25 1.67
C MET A 166 -7.45 -18.82 0.96
N ASN A 167 -8.22 -19.78 0.45
CA ASN A 167 -9.53 -19.54 -0.15
C ASN A 167 -10.46 -18.78 0.80
N ASN A 168 -10.52 -19.17 2.07
CA ASN A 168 -11.34 -18.46 3.06
C ASN A 168 -10.84 -17.03 3.31
N ALA A 169 -9.52 -16.82 3.37
CA ALA A 169 -8.91 -15.53 3.66
C ALA A 169 -9.08 -14.51 2.53
N ILE A 170 -9.22 -14.93 1.27
CA ILE A 170 -9.44 -14.02 0.13
C ILE A 170 -10.93 -13.82 -0.19
N ARG A 171 -11.78 -14.78 0.17
CA ARG A 171 -13.20 -14.84 -0.25
C ARG A 171 -13.98 -13.56 0.03
N ASP A 172 -13.85 -12.99 1.22
CA ASP A 172 -14.62 -11.81 1.62
C ASP A 172 -14.27 -10.61 0.73
N ASN A 173 -13.00 -10.40 0.41
CA ASN A 173 -12.56 -9.33 -0.49
C ASN A 173 -13.08 -9.56 -1.92
N LEU A 174 -12.87 -10.77 -2.45
CA LEU A 174 -13.31 -11.13 -3.81
C LEU A 174 -14.82 -11.02 -3.97
N ASN A 175 -15.61 -11.43 -2.98
CA ASN A 175 -17.08 -11.49 -3.09
C ASN A 175 -17.78 -10.23 -2.59
N LEU A 176 -17.40 -9.69 -1.43
CA LEU A 176 -18.12 -8.60 -0.77
C LEU A 176 -17.54 -7.22 -1.05
N SER A 177 -16.34 -7.14 -1.65
CA SER A 177 -15.50 -5.93 -1.75
C SER A 177 -14.81 -5.56 -0.44
N PHE A 178 -15.28 -5.99 0.73
CA PHE A 178 -14.68 -5.64 2.02
C PHE A 178 -14.49 -6.86 2.91
N TYR A 179 -13.62 -6.71 3.89
CA TYR A 179 -13.42 -7.70 4.92
C TYR A 179 -14.38 -7.53 6.10
N ILE A 180 -14.89 -8.65 6.62
CA ILE A 180 -15.65 -8.66 7.87
C ILE A 180 -14.65 -8.82 9.02
N THR A 181 -14.55 -7.82 9.91
CA THR A 181 -13.55 -7.78 11.00
C THR A 181 -13.56 -9.04 11.88
N LYS A 182 -14.74 -9.58 12.19
CA LYS A 182 -14.87 -10.82 12.96
C LYS A 182 -14.29 -12.03 12.21
N SER A 183 -14.52 -12.11 10.90
CA SER A 183 -13.94 -13.14 10.03
C SER A 183 -12.42 -13.00 9.97
N MET A 184 -11.91 -11.78 9.74
CA MET A 184 -10.47 -11.51 9.68
C MET A 184 -9.75 -11.94 10.96
N LYS A 185 -10.29 -11.62 12.14
CA LYS A 185 -9.68 -12.02 13.41
C LYS A 185 -9.52 -13.55 13.51
N SER A 186 -10.47 -14.33 13.00
CA SER A 186 -10.36 -15.78 12.99
C SER A 186 -9.44 -16.29 11.88
N GLN A 187 -9.48 -15.67 10.71
CA GLN A 187 -8.74 -16.11 9.53
C GLN A 187 -7.25 -15.79 9.63
N MET A 188 -6.86 -14.63 10.15
CA MET A 188 -5.46 -14.20 10.26
C MET A 188 -4.74 -14.75 11.49
N ASN A 189 -5.47 -15.40 12.41
CA ASN A 189 -4.92 -16.05 13.61
C ASN A 189 -5.05 -17.58 13.56
N ASN A 190 -5.17 -18.18 12.37
CA ASN A 190 -5.33 -19.62 12.24
C ASN A 190 -3.96 -20.32 12.07
N ALA A 191 -3.91 -21.64 12.32
CA ALA A 191 -2.64 -22.38 12.31
C ALA A 191 -1.98 -22.49 10.92
N GLN A 192 -2.77 -22.35 9.86
CA GLN A 192 -2.38 -22.53 8.45
C GLN A 192 -1.97 -21.21 7.78
N ILE A 193 -2.66 -20.12 8.12
CA ILE A 193 -2.34 -18.75 7.68
C ILE A 193 -2.14 -17.90 8.92
N LYS A 194 -0.91 -17.41 9.07
CA LYS A 194 -0.53 -16.51 10.14
C LYS A 194 -0.35 -15.13 9.56
N GLY A 195 -1.23 -14.21 9.96
CA GLY A 195 -1.22 -12.80 9.60
C GLY A 195 -1.64 -12.47 8.17
N THR A 196 -1.45 -11.21 7.80
CA THR A 196 -1.88 -10.63 6.52
C THR A 196 -0.92 -10.89 5.37
N LEU A 197 0.35 -11.16 5.66
CA LEU A 197 1.40 -11.28 4.64
C LEU A 197 1.05 -12.30 3.53
N PRO A 198 0.58 -13.54 3.81
CA PRO A 198 0.22 -14.47 2.75
C PRO A 198 -0.89 -13.95 1.82
N VAL A 199 -1.81 -13.14 2.34
CA VAL A 199 -2.91 -12.53 1.59
C VAL A 199 -2.42 -11.36 0.73
N LEU A 200 -1.49 -10.55 1.26
CA LEU A 200 -0.84 -9.48 0.49
C LEU A 200 -0.05 -10.08 -0.69
N LEU A 201 0.75 -11.13 -0.45
CA LEU A 201 1.48 -11.84 -1.49
C LEU A 201 0.56 -12.40 -2.57
N PHE A 202 -0.58 -13.00 -2.16
CA PHE A 202 -1.61 -13.47 -3.09
C PHE A 202 -2.07 -12.36 -4.03
N PHE A 203 -2.52 -11.22 -3.49
CA PHE A 203 -3.07 -10.14 -4.32
C PHE A 203 -1.99 -9.48 -5.19
N MET A 204 -0.80 -9.24 -4.65
CA MET A 204 0.30 -8.64 -5.41
C MET A 204 0.68 -9.50 -6.61
N ALA A 205 0.88 -10.82 -6.41
CA ALA A 205 1.19 -11.73 -7.51
C ALA A 205 0.04 -11.83 -8.53
N ARG A 206 -1.22 -11.90 -8.07
CA ARG A 206 -2.41 -11.92 -8.93
C ARG A 206 -2.62 -10.62 -9.73
N MET A 207 -2.10 -9.50 -9.24
CA MET A 207 -2.05 -8.23 -9.95
C MET A 207 -0.79 -8.07 -10.82
N ASN A 208 -0.06 -9.18 -11.06
CA ASN A 208 1.12 -9.26 -11.90
C ASN A 208 2.28 -8.39 -11.39
N LEU A 209 2.40 -8.21 -10.07
CA LEU A 209 3.52 -7.48 -9.47
C LEU A 209 4.63 -8.47 -9.11
N HIS A 210 5.84 -8.19 -9.55
CA HIS A 210 7.00 -9.00 -9.21
C HIS A 210 7.53 -8.60 -7.84
N ILE A 211 7.57 -9.53 -6.89
CA ILE A 211 8.01 -9.25 -5.52
C ILE A 211 9.52 -9.37 -5.40
N GLN A 212 10.19 -8.23 -5.23
CA GLN A 212 11.65 -8.15 -5.19
C GLN A 212 12.21 -8.51 -3.80
N ASN A 213 11.56 -8.03 -2.72
CA ASN A 213 12.04 -8.26 -1.36
C ASN A 213 10.93 -8.13 -0.32
N ILE A 214 11.12 -8.79 0.83
CA ILE A 214 10.26 -8.69 2.01
C ILE A 214 11.14 -8.48 3.26
N SER A 215 11.08 -7.27 3.82
CA SER A 215 11.93 -6.85 4.94
C SER A 215 11.10 -6.46 6.16
N PRO A 216 11.54 -6.75 7.40
CA PRO A 216 10.83 -6.27 8.57
C PRO A 216 10.86 -4.77 8.64
N ALA A 217 9.72 -4.21 9.03
CA ALA A 217 9.59 -2.79 9.31
C ALA A 217 9.07 -2.62 10.74
N THR A 218 9.55 -1.59 11.43
CA THR A 218 9.02 -1.18 12.72
C THR A 218 9.06 0.33 12.83
N ILE A 219 8.18 0.88 13.66
CA ILE A 219 8.34 2.24 14.14
C ILE A 219 9.30 2.17 15.33
N SER A 220 10.37 2.95 15.28
CA SER A 220 11.35 3.07 16.35
C SER A 220 10.80 3.87 17.53
N GLU A 221 11.43 3.79 18.69
CA GLU A 221 11.09 4.64 19.85
C GLU A 221 11.18 6.15 19.54
N GLY A 222 11.95 6.53 18.51
CA GLY A 222 12.08 7.92 18.05
C GLY A 222 11.03 8.37 17.02
N GLY A 223 10.00 7.57 16.76
CA GLY A 223 8.94 7.92 15.81
C GLY A 223 9.35 7.80 14.33
N GLU A 224 10.45 7.12 14.03
CA GLU A 224 10.90 6.87 12.65
C GLU A 224 10.58 5.46 12.18
N LEU A 225 10.26 5.30 10.88
CA LEU A 225 10.15 3.98 10.25
C LEU A 225 11.53 3.41 9.99
N VAL A 226 11.82 2.26 10.58
CA VAL A 226 13.07 1.52 10.41
C VAL A 226 12.78 0.23 9.66
N VAL A 227 13.52 0.01 8.56
CA VAL A 227 13.50 -1.22 7.78
C VAL A 227 14.81 -1.96 8.00
N SER A 228 14.73 -3.24 8.37
CA SER A 228 15.93 -4.05 8.58
C SER A 228 16.47 -4.54 7.24
N GLU A 229 17.48 -3.85 6.69
CA GLU A 229 18.16 -4.22 5.43
C GLU A 229 19.14 -5.39 5.60
N THR A 230 19.58 -5.68 6.83
CA THR A 230 20.53 -6.76 7.16
C THR A 230 19.94 -8.17 7.00
N GLU A 231 18.66 -8.28 6.66
CA GLU A 231 17.96 -9.56 6.54
C GLU A 231 17.48 -9.86 5.11
N ASN A 232 18.26 -9.44 4.10
CA ASN A 232 18.23 -9.95 2.71
C ASN A 232 18.62 -11.44 2.60
N MET A 233 18.35 -12.24 3.62
CA MET A 233 18.47 -13.69 3.52
C MET A 233 17.10 -14.22 3.12
N SER A 234 17.00 -14.76 1.91
CA SER A 234 15.89 -15.56 1.41
C SER A 234 15.45 -16.60 2.46
N THR A 235 14.50 -16.22 3.31
CA THR A 235 14.11 -16.97 4.51
C THR A 235 12.60 -17.08 4.63
N VAL A 236 12.14 -18.29 4.95
CA VAL A 236 10.72 -18.62 5.21
C VAL A 236 10.45 -18.74 6.72
N ASN A 237 9.19 -18.73 7.13
CA ASN A 237 8.74 -18.73 8.55
C ASN A 237 9.23 -17.56 9.41
N LYS A 238 9.78 -16.51 8.79
CA LYS A 238 10.19 -15.31 9.49
C LYS A 238 8.96 -14.60 10.06
N ASN A 239 8.98 -14.33 11.37
CA ASN A 239 7.87 -13.68 12.05
C ASN A 239 8.06 -12.17 12.12
N PHE A 240 7.06 -11.45 11.63
CA PHE A 240 7.02 -10.00 11.62
C PHE A 240 6.02 -9.54 12.67
N THR A 241 6.46 -8.73 13.65
CA THR A 241 5.62 -8.31 14.77
C THR A 241 4.91 -6.99 14.52
N ASN A 242 5.62 -5.96 14.06
CA ASN A 242 5.09 -4.59 14.01
C ASN A 242 4.85 -4.08 12.58
N GLY A 243 5.58 -4.59 11.60
CA GLY A 243 5.42 -4.19 10.21
C GLY A 243 6.28 -4.98 9.23
N VAL A 244 6.01 -4.78 7.95
CA VAL A 244 6.78 -5.32 6.83
C VAL A 244 6.83 -4.30 5.68
N GLU A 245 7.99 -4.20 5.04
CA GLU A 245 8.18 -3.57 3.74
C GLU A 245 8.20 -4.69 2.68
N ILE A 246 7.34 -4.58 1.67
CA ILE A 246 7.37 -5.40 0.47
C ILE A 246 7.80 -4.49 -0.68
N THR A 247 8.94 -4.77 -1.28
CA THR A 247 9.38 -4.07 -2.49
C THR A 247 8.98 -4.86 -3.73
N PHE A 248 8.53 -4.16 -4.76
CA PHE A 248 8.02 -4.80 -5.97
C PHE A 248 8.30 -3.98 -7.22
N VAL A 249 8.26 -4.66 -8.36
CA VAL A 249 8.42 -4.09 -9.70
C VAL A 249 7.15 -4.36 -10.49
N LYS A 250 6.73 -3.36 -11.28
CA LYS A 250 5.61 -3.53 -12.21
C LYS A 250 6.07 -4.14 -13.53
N PRO A 251 5.22 -4.89 -14.24
CA PRO A 251 5.55 -5.43 -15.56
C PRO A 251 5.99 -4.33 -16.52
N GLY A 252 7.13 -4.52 -17.17
CA GLY A 252 7.65 -3.60 -18.19
C GLY A 252 8.23 -2.29 -17.64
N GLU A 253 8.40 -2.17 -16.33
CA GLU A 253 9.00 -0.98 -15.72
C GLU A 253 10.31 -1.31 -15.00
N ASN A 254 11.30 -0.42 -15.10
CA ASN A 254 12.54 -0.48 -14.32
C ASN A 254 12.44 0.40 -13.05
N LYS A 255 11.38 0.22 -12.25
CA LYS A 255 11.11 1.06 -11.08
C LYS A 255 10.66 0.25 -9.87
N LEU A 256 11.46 0.32 -8.80
CA LEU A 256 11.13 -0.26 -7.50
C LEU A 256 10.07 0.57 -6.78
N ARG A 257 9.06 -0.10 -6.23
CA ARG A 257 7.99 0.48 -5.41
C ARG A 257 7.86 -0.26 -4.09
N LYS A 258 7.15 0.35 -3.15
CA LYS A 258 7.09 -0.15 -1.77
C LYS A 258 5.66 -0.23 -1.24
N VAL A 259 5.35 -1.34 -0.59
CA VAL A 259 4.17 -1.47 0.28
C VAL A 259 4.68 -1.63 1.71
N TYR A 260 4.20 -0.78 2.59
CA TYR A 260 4.37 -0.91 4.04
C TYR A 260 3.06 -1.37 4.64
N TYR A 261 3.07 -2.53 5.30
CA TYR A 261 1.96 -2.95 6.15
C TYR A 261 2.39 -2.83 7.60
N LEU A 262 1.72 -1.98 8.39
CA LEU A 262 2.04 -1.73 9.79
C LEU A 262 0.86 -2.17 10.67
N SER A 263 1.14 -3.08 11.60
CA SER A 263 0.18 -3.62 12.55
C SER A 263 0.14 -2.72 13.79
N VAL A 264 -0.60 -1.62 13.72
CA VAL A 264 -0.60 -0.54 14.73
C VAL A 264 -2.04 -0.10 15.04
N SER A 265 -2.34 0.09 16.33
CA SER A 265 -3.61 0.66 16.76
C SER A 265 -3.63 2.18 16.58
N ILE A 266 -4.41 2.63 15.58
CA ILE A 266 -4.66 4.05 15.28
C ILE A 266 -5.90 4.61 16.01
N ARG A 267 -6.31 3.96 17.10
CA ARG A 267 -7.26 4.51 18.09
C ARG A 267 -6.49 5.38 19.07
N ASN A 268 -7.12 6.39 19.66
CA ASN A 268 -6.43 7.34 20.56
C ASN A 268 -5.71 6.67 21.75
N ASP A 269 -6.26 5.59 22.31
CA ASP A 269 -5.58 4.84 23.37
C ASP A 269 -4.53 3.86 22.84
N GLY A 270 -4.60 3.50 21.55
CA GLY A 270 -3.52 2.85 20.83
C GLY A 270 -2.32 3.79 20.70
N PHE A 271 -2.57 5.04 20.28
CA PHE A 271 -1.54 6.08 20.29
C PHE A 271 -1.04 6.40 21.69
N ALA A 272 -1.90 6.41 22.72
CA ALA A 272 -1.44 6.57 24.10
C ALA A 272 -0.54 5.40 24.58
N ALA A 273 -0.76 4.19 24.07
CA ALA A 273 0.05 3.02 24.37
C ALA A 273 1.34 2.93 23.53
N MET A 274 1.36 3.56 22.35
CA MET A 274 2.50 3.62 21.43
C MET A 274 2.63 5.04 20.83
N PRO A 275 3.08 6.03 21.61
CA PRO A 275 3.16 7.43 21.17
C PRO A 275 4.03 7.65 19.94
N GLU A 276 5.08 6.86 19.77
CA GLU A 276 5.98 6.87 18.62
C GLU A 276 5.25 6.57 17.30
N ALA A 277 4.15 5.81 17.35
CA ALA A 277 3.33 5.60 16.17
C ALA A 277 2.54 6.85 15.76
N GLU A 278 2.06 7.62 16.74
CA GLU A 278 1.41 8.91 16.46
C GLU A 278 2.41 9.89 15.87
N GLU A 279 3.61 9.96 16.45
CA GLU A 279 4.71 10.80 15.96
C GLU A 279 5.10 10.45 14.52
N TYR A 280 5.28 9.16 14.23
CA TYR A 280 5.57 8.69 12.88
C TYR A 280 4.50 9.11 11.88
N LEU A 281 3.22 8.85 12.18
CA LEU A 281 2.14 9.21 11.26
C LEU A 281 2.00 10.72 11.06
N LYS A 282 2.34 11.53 12.08
CA LYS A 282 2.44 12.99 11.98
C LYS A 282 3.69 13.49 11.24
N SER A 283 4.70 12.64 11.05
CA SER A 283 5.91 12.96 10.27
C SER A 283 5.75 12.67 8.77
N MET A 284 4.71 11.92 8.39
CA MET A 284 4.47 11.53 6.99
C MET A 284 4.26 12.76 6.07
N PRO A 285 4.48 12.60 4.75
CA PRO A 285 4.29 13.68 3.78
C PRO A 285 2.94 14.38 3.91
N THR A 286 2.86 15.66 3.54
CA THR A 286 1.62 16.46 3.67
C THR A 286 0.79 16.55 2.38
N ASP A 287 1.24 15.86 1.33
CA ASP A 287 0.65 15.82 0.00
C ASP A 287 0.20 14.39 -0.40
N MET A 288 -0.07 13.53 0.59
CA MET A 288 -0.49 12.16 0.34
C MET A 288 -1.87 12.08 -0.32
N THR A 289 -2.17 10.91 -0.89
CA THR A 289 -3.55 10.51 -1.15
C THR A 289 -4.01 9.53 -0.10
N THR A 290 -4.97 9.94 0.72
CA THR A 290 -5.61 9.03 1.67
C THR A 290 -6.73 8.26 0.98
N PHE A 291 -6.65 6.94 1.00
CA PHE A 291 -7.68 6.03 0.52
C PHE A 291 -8.40 5.40 1.71
N VAL A 292 -9.73 5.42 1.73
CA VAL A 292 -10.51 4.79 2.82
C VAL A 292 -11.71 4.08 2.25
N LYS A 293 -11.90 2.83 2.64
CA LYS A 293 -13.03 2.02 2.20
C LYS A 293 -13.49 1.11 3.30
N SER A 294 -14.78 1.12 3.60
CA SER A 294 -15.41 0.19 4.55
C SER A 294 -14.74 0.18 5.92
N SER A 295 -14.36 1.34 6.47
CA SER A 295 -13.59 1.48 7.70
C SER A 295 -14.42 1.42 8.99
N SER A 296 -15.51 0.64 8.99
CA SER A 296 -16.45 0.48 10.13
C SER A 296 -16.91 1.81 10.75
N TYR A 297 -16.93 2.89 9.97
CA TYR A 297 -17.24 4.25 10.41
C TYR A 297 -16.36 4.73 11.59
N CYS A 298 -15.14 4.18 11.77
CA CYS A 298 -14.29 4.50 12.93
C CYS A 298 -14.05 6.00 13.09
N MET A 299 -13.71 6.72 12.02
CA MET A 299 -13.44 8.16 12.09
C MET A 299 -14.68 9.04 12.35
N HIS A 300 -15.87 8.44 12.49
CA HIS A 300 -17.06 9.15 12.96
C HIS A 300 -17.05 9.37 14.47
N GLU A 301 -16.33 8.53 15.22
CA GLU A 301 -16.25 8.58 16.68
C GLU A 301 -15.06 9.41 17.17
N ASP A 302 -15.17 10.00 18.37
CA ASP A 302 -14.13 10.87 18.92
C ASP A 302 -12.85 10.13 19.32
N LYS A 303 -12.95 8.83 19.60
CA LYS A 303 -11.80 7.96 19.93
C LYS A 303 -10.85 7.70 18.75
N TYR A 304 -11.16 8.25 17.58
CA TYR A 304 -10.34 8.21 16.36
C TYR A 304 -10.08 9.63 15.81
N ASN A 305 -10.24 10.68 16.62
CA ASN A 305 -10.02 12.05 16.15
C ASN A 305 -8.56 12.30 15.73
N THR A 306 -7.56 11.74 16.43
CA THR A 306 -6.14 11.93 16.07
C THR A 306 -5.85 11.43 14.66
N ILE A 307 -6.27 10.21 14.32
CA ILE A 307 -6.05 9.67 12.96
C ILE A 307 -6.88 10.41 11.91
N ARG A 308 -8.10 10.84 12.26
CA ARG A 308 -8.92 11.69 11.38
C ARG A 308 -8.22 13.01 11.06
N ASP A 309 -7.62 13.63 12.06
CA ASP A 309 -6.88 14.89 11.90
C ASP A 309 -5.65 14.68 11.04
N ILE A 310 -4.89 13.59 11.23
CA ILE A 310 -3.76 13.22 10.36
C ILE A 310 -4.22 13.05 8.91
N CYS A 311 -5.32 12.32 8.66
CA CYS A 311 -5.88 12.15 7.32
C CYS A 311 -6.21 13.51 6.69
N LEU A 312 -6.82 14.42 7.46
CA LEU A 312 -7.14 15.75 6.98
C LEU A 312 -5.88 16.57 6.73
N THR A 313 -4.93 16.66 7.66
CA THR A 313 -3.77 17.58 7.55
C THR A 313 -2.70 17.11 6.57
N HIS A 314 -2.54 15.80 6.37
CA HIS A 314 -1.46 15.23 5.55
C HIS A 314 -1.88 14.85 4.12
N SER A 315 -3.14 15.08 3.76
CA SER A 315 -3.64 14.72 2.43
C SER A 315 -3.76 15.91 1.50
N LYS A 316 -3.29 15.73 0.26
CA LYS A 316 -3.73 16.52 -0.90
C LYS A 316 -5.07 16.02 -1.43
N TYR A 317 -5.27 14.69 -1.40
CA TYR A 317 -6.50 14.05 -1.87
C TYR A 317 -7.01 13.04 -0.84
N ILE A 318 -8.33 12.95 -0.68
CA ILE A 318 -8.98 11.88 0.09
C ILE A 318 -10.01 11.22 -0.82
N VAL A 319 -9.87 9.91 -1.07
CA VAL A 319 -10.78 9.09 -1.89
C VAL A 319 -11.45 8.08 -0.97
N GLN A 320 -12.76 8.22 -0.75
CA GLN A 320 -13.44 7.40 0.25
C GLN A 320 -14.94 7.17 0.01
N ASP A 321 -15.47 6.15 0.68
CA ASP A 321 -16.91 5.97 0.90
C ASP A 321 -17.38 6.77 2.13
N ASP A 322 -18.68 6.70 2.45
CA ASP A 322 -19.29 7.40 3.57
C ASP A 322 -18.83 6.89 4.95
N SER A 323 -18.06 5.79 5.00
CA SER A 323 -17.50 5.24 6.24
C SER A 323 -16.16 5.86 6.64
N GLY A 324 -15.54 6.66 5.76
CA GLY A 324 -14.29 7.36 6.02
C GLY A 324 -14.44 8.62 6.88
N VAL A 325 -13.61 9.63 6.62
CA VAL A 325 -13.67 10.92 7.34
C VAL A 325 -15.05 11.55 7.08
N PRO A 326 -15.83 11.87 8.11
CA PRO A 326 -17.14 12.46 7.90
C PRO A 326 -17.10 13.84 7.26
N PHE A 327 -18.10 14.15 6.42
CA PHE A 327 -18.16 15.37 5.63
C PHE A 327 -18.12 16.64 6.49
N ARG A 328 -18.69 16.61 7.70
CA ARG A 328 -18.70 17.73 8.66
C ARG A 328 -17.31 18.20 9.13
N PHE A 329 -16.29 17.35 9.03
CA PHE A 329 -14.92 17.70 9.45
C PHE A 329 -14.08 18.35 8.36
N PHE A 330 -14.58 18.40 7.13
CA PHE A 330 -13.89 19.10 6.05
C PHE A 330 -14.22 20.59 6.05
N ASP A 331 -13.18 21.41 6.15
CA ASP A 331 -13.24 22.85 5.93
C ASP A 331 -13.53 23.17 4.44
N LYS A 332 -14.74 23.65 4.15
CA LYS A 332 -15.19 23.87 2.75
C LYS A 332 -14.44 25.00 2.05
N ASP A 333 -13.75 25.86 2.79
CA ASP A 333 -12.90 26.90 2.20
C ASP A 333 -11.58 26.31 1.70
N LYS A 334 -11.14 25.16 2.23
CA LYS A 334 -9.86 24.52 1.89
C LYS A 334 -9.98 23.31 0.96
N TRP A 335 -11.19 22.80 0.74
CA TRP A 335 -11.42 21.55 0.00
C TRP A 335 -12.45 21.73 -1.11
N ASP A 336 -12.15 21.14 -2.26
CA ASP A 336 -13.09 20.88 -3.35
C ASP A 336 -13.57 19.42 -3.28
N PHE A 337 -14.80 19.16 -3.76
CA PHE A 337 -15.43 17.85 -3.63
C PHE A 337 -15.98 17.35 -4.97
N GLY A 338 -15.68 16.09 -5.30
CA GLY A 338 -16.39 15.32 -6.32
C GLY A 338 -17.28 14.28 -5.66
N PHE A 339 -18.55 14.21 -6.05
CA PHE A 339 -19.54 13.26 -5.52
C PHE A 339 -19.97 12.28 -6.62
N TYR A 340 -19.97 10.99 -6.30
CA TYR A 340 -20.25 9.92 -7.25
C TYR A 340 -21.18 8.87 -6.63
N GLY A 341 -22.11 8.36 -7.43
CA GLY A 341 -23.07 7.33 -7.01
C GLY A 341 -24.25 7.92 -6.25
N ILE A 342 -24.72 7.23 -5.22
CA ILE A 342 -25.91 7.64 -4.47
C ILE A 342 -25.65 7.48 -2.97
N TYR A 343 -25.78 8.57 -2.21
CA TYR A 343 -25.82 8.51 -0.76
C TYR A 343 -27.27 8.46 -0.25
N THR A 344 -27.67 7.31 0.31
CA THR A 344 -29.00 7.12 0.93
C THR A 344 -28.91 7.03 2.44
N ARG A 345 -28.23 6.01 2.97
CA ARG A 345 -27.93 5.83 4.40
C ARG A 345 -26.89 4.72 4.60
N PRO A 346 -26.18 4.70 5.75
CA PRO A 346 -25.42 3.52 6.15
C PRO A 346 -26.28 2.25 6.26
N ILE A 347 -25.65 1.09 6.17
CA ILE A 347 -26.30 -0.20 6.43
C ILE A 347 -26.85 -0.27 7.87
N PRO A 348 -27.83 -1.14 8.19
CA PRO A 348 -28.56 -1.09 9.46
C PRO A 348 -27.69 -1.04 10.73
N VAL A 349 -26.61 -1.82 10.78
CA VAL A 349 -25.67 -1.86 11.92
C VAL A 349 -24.93 -0.53 12.14
N PHE A 350 -24.80 0.30 11.09
CA PHE A 350 -24.13 1.60 11.11
C PHE A 350 -25.09 2.78 10.91
N SER A 351 -26.41 2.54 11.00
CA SER A 351 -27.44 3.55 10.72
C SER A 351 -27.32 4.84 11.53
N HIS A 352 -26.75 4.77 12.73
CA HIS A 352 -26.50 5.91 13.61
C HIS A 352 -25.39 6.86 13.12
N PHE A 353 -24.59 6.44 12.11
CA PHE A 353 -23.58 7.28 11.46
C PHE A 353 -24.09 8.01 10.22
N TYR A 354 -25.41 8.16 10.09
CA TYR A 354 -26.00 8.93 9.00
C TYR A 354 -25.52 10.40 9.03
N GLN A 355 -25.22 10.95 7.86
CA GLN A 355 -24.65 12.29 7.67
C GLN A 355 -25.64 13.18 6.90
N ASP A 356 -26.44 13.96 7.62
CA ASP A 356 -27.44 14.85 7.01
C ASP A 356 -26.79 15.96 6.16
N ASP A 357 -25.65 16.47 6.60
CA ASP A 357 -24.84 17.45 5.88
C ASP A 357 -24.24 16.89 4.59
N PHE A 358 -23.76 15.65 4.61
CA PHE A 358 -23.29 14.96 3.41
C PHE A 358 -24.43 14.72 2.42
N LYS A 359 -25.62 14.33 2.91
CA LYS A 359 -26.80 14.17 2.04
C LYS A 359 -27.20 15.48 1.37
N LYS A 360 -27.16 16.60 2.09
CA LYS A 360 -27.47 17.93 1.56
C LYS A 360 -26.42 18.44 0.56
N ALA A 361 -25.16 18.07 0.74
CA ALA A 361 -24.09 18.43 -0.17
C ALA A 361 -24.08 17.60 -1.46
N PHE A 362 -24.67 16.41 -1.43
CA PHE A 362 -24.78 15.54 -2.59
C PHE A 362 -25.66 16.22 -3.66
N PRO A 363 -25.18 16.36 -4.91
CA PRO A 363 -25.95 17.01 -5.97
C PRO A 363 -27.20 16.19 -6.32
N ALA A 364 -28.21 16.88 -6.88
CA ALA A 364 -29.46 16.23 -7.32
C ALA A 364 -29.24 15.23 -8.46
N ASP A 365 -28.25 15.47 -9.32
CA ASP A 365 -27.82 14.58 -10.40
C ASP A 365 -26.32 14.27 -10.26
N PRO A 366 -25.95 13.35 -9.35
CA PRO A 366 -24.56 12.97 -9.13
C PRO A 366 -24.01 12.19 -10.31
N LYS A 367 -22.69 12.29 -10.52
CA LYS A 367 -22.02 11.45 -11.51
C LYS A 367 -22.27 9.97 -11.18
N PRO A 368 -22.68 9.13 -12.13
CA PRO A 368 -23.03 7.75 -11.84
C PRO A 368 -21.81 6.96 -11.37
N LEU A 369 -22.05 6.00 -10.47
CA LEU A 369 -21.06 5.03 -10.02
C LEU A 369 -21.55 3.65 -10.47
N GLY A 370 -20.89 3.09 -11.49
CA GLY A 370 -21.30 1.84 -12.15
C GLY A 370 -20.90 0.56 -11.42
N PHE A 371 -20.35 0.66 -10.22
CA PHE A 371 -19.82 -0.46 -9.46
C PHE A 371 -20.08 -0.28 -7.97
N ARG A 372 -20.00 -1.40 -7.24
CA ARG A 372 -20.12 -1.39 -5.78
C ARG A 372 -18.80 -0.98 -5.14
N PHE A 373 -18.90 -0.07 -4.18
CA PHE A 373 -17.82 0.41 -3.33
C PHE A 373 -18.36 0.67 -1.92
N GLY A 374 -17.65 0.21 -0.90
CA GLY A 374 -18.11 0.35 0.48
C GLY A 374 -19.17 -0.68 0.91
N TYR A 375 -19.86 -0.39 2.03
CA TYR A 375 -20.87 -1.29 2.60
C TYR A 375 -22.17 -1.39 1.79
N PRO A 376 -22.82 -0.27 1.40
CA PRO A 376 -24.14 -0.34 0.77
C PRO A 376 -24.08 -0.91 -0.65
N ALA A 377 -25.20 -1.45 -1.13
CA ALA A 377 -25.34 -1.88 -2.53
C ALA A 377 -25.43 -0.68 -3.49
N GLU A 378 -26.21 0.33 -3.12
CA GLU A 378 -26.15 1.66 -3.73
C GLU A 378 -24.95 2.41 -3.16
N SER A 379 -23.84 2.33 -3.89
CA SER A 379 -22.57 2.86 -3.41
C SER A 379 -22.42 4.35 -3.67
N ASN A 380 -21.61 4.97 -2.83
CA ASN A 380 -21.16 6.34 -3.02
C ASN A 380 -19.64 6.40 -2.87
N ILE A 381 -19.04 7.32 -3.60
CA ILE A 381 -17.68 7.77 -3.39
C ILE A 381 -17.72 9.29 -3.32
N PHE A 382 -16.99 9.88 -2.39
CA PHE A 382 -16.62 11.27 -2.53
C PHE A 382 -15.11 11.45 -2.48
N VAL A 383 -14.64 12.32 -3.37
CA VAL A 383 -13.24 12.67 -3.53
C VAL A 383 -13.08 14.09 -3.04
N ALA A 384 -12.28 14.29 -1.99
CA ALA A 384 -11.91 15.61 -1.51
C ALA A 384 -10.53 15.97 -2.06
N LYS A 385 -10.40 17.14 -2.69
CA LYS A 385 -9.13 17.70 -3.18
C LYS A 385 -8.85 18.98 -2.42
N ARG A 386 -7.69 19.07 -1.78
CA ARG A 386 -7.27 20.31 -1.12
C ARG A 386 -6.97 21.37 -2.19
N LYS A 387 -7.51 22.58 -2.00
CA LYS A 387 -7.34 23.71 -2.94
C LYS A 387 -5.88 24.10 -3.13
#